data_AF-A0A9X8HE06-F1
#
_entry.id   AF-A0A9X8HE06-F1
#
_cell.length_a   1.000
_cell.length_b   1.000
_cell.length_c   1.000
_cell.angle_alpha   90.00
_cell.angle_beta   90.00
_cell.angle_gamma   90.00
#
_symmetry.space_group_name_H-M   'P 1'
#
loop_
_entity.id
_entity.type
_entity.pdbx_description
1 polymer ?
#
loop_
_entity_poly.entity_id
_entity_poly.type
_entity_poly.pdbx_seq_one_letter_code
_entity_poly.pdbx_strand_id
1 'polypeptide(L)'
;MKHKYIDNVALKWTMELLETSGHRFKNFPAAMYAVDVTFQQTNAPAGSFAEKKLYFSKKHGHYGFKVEVSVLPSGHAINVTSAAPGSIADIAICESNIDFHVEKLEKTSHDESMLDADPLVTEYPTAWALLA
;
A
#
# COMPACT_ATOMS: atom_id res chain seq x y z
N MET A 1 -14.54 -12.29 2.16
CA MET A 1 -14.10 -11.92 0.79
C MET A 1 -12.62 -11.52 0.78
N LYS A 2 -12.20 -10.53 1.59
CA LYS A 2 -10.80 -10.08 1.73
C LYS A 2 -9.79 -11.25 1.87
N HIS A 3 -9.99 -12.14 2.84
CA HIS A 3 -9.13 -13.31 3.04
C HIS A 3 -8.89 -14.19 1.80
N LYS A 4 -9.90 -14.40 0.95
CA LYS A 4 -9.77 -15.28 -0.21
C LYS A 4 -8.99 -14.64 -1.36
N TYR A 5 -9.14 -13.33 -1.55
CA TYR A 5 -8.69 -12.62 -2.75
C TYR A 5 -7.51 -11.68 -2.51
N ILE A 6 -7.26 -11.28 -1.26
CA ILE A 6 -6.21 -10.34 -0.88
C ILE A 6 -5.16 -11.07 -0.04
N ASP A 7 -5.54 -11.60 1.11
CA ASP A 7 -4.58 -12.17 2.07
C ASP A 7 -3.87 -13.41 1.48
N ASN A 8 -4.60 -14.28 0.77
CA ASN A 8 -4.00 -15.40 0.04
C ASN A 8 -2.98 -14.96 -1.03
N VAL A 9 -3.24 -13.83 -1.70
CA VAL A 9 -2.32 -13.29 -2.72
C VAL A 9 -1.09 -12.70 -2.02
N ALA A 10 -1.28 -11.99 -0.91
CA ALA A 10 -0.20 -11.48 -0.09
C ALA A 10 0.73 -12.59 0.40
N LEU A 11 0.20 -13.75 0.82
CA LEU A 11 1.01 -14.89 1.26
C LEU A 11 1.74 -15.59 0.11
N LYS A 12 1.16 -15.58 -1.11
CA LYS A 12 1.73 -16.28 -2.26
C LYS A 12 2.99 -15.62 -2.80
N TRP A 13 3.00 -14.29 -2.89
CA TRP A 13 4.04 -13.57 -3.61
C TRP A 13 5.16 -13.10 -2.67
N THR A 14 6.34 -13.68 -2.87
CA THR A 14 7.63 -13.27 -2.32
C THR A 14 8.45 -12.55 -3.40
N MET A 15 9.53 -11.85 -3.01
CA MET A 15 10.42 -11.22 -4.00
C MET A 15 11.10 -12.24 -4.91
N GLU A 16 11.51 -13.39 -4.37
CA GLU A 16 12.01 -14.51 -5.17
C GLU A 16 11.01 -14.95 -6.25
N LEU A 17 9.72 -15.09 -5.90
CA LEU A 17 8.71 -15.50 -6.86
C LEU A 17 8.46 -14.41 -7.91
N LEU A 18 8.50 -13.13 -7.53
CA LEU A 18 8.39 -12.01 -8.46
C LEU A 18 9.57 -11.95 -9.44
N GLU A 19 10.80 -12.18 -8.96
CA GLU A 19 12.00 -12.27 -9.80
C GLU A 19 11.91 -13.46 -10.77
N THR A 20 11.73 -14.67 -10.25
CA THR A 20 11.74 -15.91 -11.05
C THR A 20 10.60 -15.99 -12.07
N SER A 21 9.49 -15.32 -11.80
CA SER A 21 8.36 -15.22 -12.74
C SER A 21 8.41 -14.00 -13.66
N GLY A 22 9.41 -13.12 -13.53
CA GLY A 22 9.56 -11.93 -14.37
C GLY A 22 8.55 -10.81 -14.11
N HIS A 23 8.00 -10.74 -12.90
CA HIS A 23 6.99 -9.76 -12.48
C HIS A 23 7.55 -8.68 -11.54
N ARG A 24 8.86 -8.36 -11.55
CA ARG A 24 9.37 -7.17 -10.83
C ARG A 24 9.04 -5.88 -11.57
N PHE A 25 9.01 -4.77 -10.84
CA PHE A 25 8.95 -3.45 -11.48
C PHE A 25 10.23 -3.21 -12.30
N LYS A 26 10.07 -3.01 -13.62
CA LYS A 26 11.19 -2.81 -14.55
C LYS A 26 12.14 -1.68 -14.14
N ASN A 27 11.60 -0.57 -13.65
CA ASN A 27 12.38 0.63 -13.31
C ASN A 27 12.70 0.73 -11.81
N PHE A 28 12.07 -0.10 -10.98
CA PHE A 28 12.19 -0.07 -9.52
C PHE A 28 12.35 -1.49 -8.98
N PRO A 29 13.43 -2.21 -9.34
CA PRO A 29 13.58 -3.62 -8.99
C PRO A 29 13.54 -3.84 -7.47
N ALA A 30 14.05 -2.90 -6.66
CA ALA A 30 14.01 -2.94 -5.20
C ALA A 30 12.59 -3.00 -4.61
N ALA A 31 11.57 -2.53 -5.34
CA ALA A 31 10.22 -2.39 -4.82
C ALA A 31 9.44 -3.71 -4.85
N MET A 32 8.90 -4.09 -3.69
CA MET A 32 8.10 -5.30 -3.53
C MET A 32 6.66 -5.10 -4.02
N TYR A 33 6.08 -3.94 -3.73
CA TYR A 33 4.76 -3.53 -4.20
C TYR A 33 4.66 -2.00 -4.27
N ALA A 34 3.64 -1.53 -4.98
CA ALA A 34 3.25 -0.12 -4.98
C ALA A 34 2.11 0.11 -3.98
N VAL A 35 2.06 1.29 -3.36
CA VAL A 35 0.98 1.74 -2.50
C VAL A 35 0.38 3.02 -3.05
N ASP A 36 -0.93 3.17 -2.97
CA ASP A 36 -1.61 4.44 -3.23
C ASP A 36 -2.85 4.57 -2.35
N VAL A 37 -3.23 5.81 -2.07
CA VAL A 37 -4.48 6.15 -1.37
C VAL A 37 -5.48 6.69 -2.38
N THR A 38 -6.51 5.90 -2.63
CA THR A 38 -7.57 6.26 -3.57
C THR A 38 -8.71 7.00 -2.85
N PHE A 39 -9.23 8.06 -3.48
CA PHE A 39 -10.41 8.78 -2.99
C PHE A 39 -11.68 8.33 -3.72
N GLN A 40 -12.70 7.93 -2.95
CA GLN A 40 -14.00 7.59 -3.48
C GLN A 40 -15.03 8.64 -3.05
N GLN A 41 -15.54 9.38 -4.02
CA GLN A 41 -16.57 10.39 -3.82
C GLN A 41 -17.88 9.76 -3.35
N THR A 42 -18.58 10.45 -2.45
CA THR A 42 -19.93 10.13 -1.99
C THR A 42 -20.82 11.38 -2.00
N ASN A 43 -22.10 11.17 -1.75
CA ASN A 43 -22.99 12.26 -1.35
C ASN A 43 -22.54 12.86 -0.01
N ALA A 44 -22.98 14.08 0.28
CA ALA A 44 -22.80 14.67 1.59
C ALA A 44 -23.50 13.78 2.64
N PRO A 45 -22.79 13.32 3.68
CA PRO A 45 -23.41 12.50 4.71
C PRO A 45 -24.45 13.31 5.49
N ALA A 46 -25.41 12.64 6.12
CA ALA A 46 -26.33 13.31 7.05
C ALA A 46 -25.58 13.75 8.33
N GLY A 47 -26.18 14.67 9.08
CA GLY A 47 -25.62 15.14 10.36
C GLY A 47 -25.22 16.61 10.39
N SER A 48 -24.59 17.00 11.48
CA SER A 48 -24.06 18.32 11.73
C SER A 48 -22.91 18.67 10.78
N PHE A 49 -22.57 19.95 10.69
CA PHE A 49 -21.41 20.39 9.91
C PHE A 49 -20.10 19.75 10.41
N ALA A 50 -19.94 19.59 11.73
CA ALA A 50 -18.75 18.98 12.32
C ALA A 50 -18.56 17.53 11.87
N GLU A 51 -19.64 16.74 11.86
CA GLU A 51 -19.61 15.34 11.41
C GLU A 51 -19.36 15.24 9.89
N LYS A 52 -20.02 16.09 9.09
CA LYS A 52 -19.83 16.12 7.64
C LYS A 52 -18.40 16.50 7.24
N LYS A 53 -17.81 17.47 7.93
CA LYS A 53 -16.48 18.00 7.63
C LYS A 53 -15.39 16.92 7.64
N LEU A 54 -15.54 15.87 8.46
CA LEU A 54 -14.61 14.73 8.50
C LEU A 54 -14.51 13.98 7.16
N TYR A 55 -15.59 13.99 6.36
CA TYR A 55 -15.60 13.31 5.07
C TYR A 55 -15.21 14.24 3.92
N PHE A 56 -15.05 15.54 4.17
CA PHE A 56 -14.74 16.50 3.12
C PHE A 56 -13.24 16.51 2.81
N SER A 57 -12.90 16.14 1.58
CA SER A 57 -11.53 16.29 1.08
C SER A 57 -11.30 17.70 0.53
N LYS A 58 -10.41 18.46 1.16
CA LYS A 58 -10.03 19.80 0.67
C LYS A 58 -9.38 19.75 -0.73
N LYS A 59 -8.59 18.70 -1.01
CA LYS A 59 -7.91 18.51 -2.30
C LYS A 59 -8.89 18.32 -3.45
N HIS A 60 -9.96 17.55 -3.23
CA HIS A 60 -10.93 17.19 -4.26
C HIS A 60 -12.21 18.04 -4.25
N GLY A 61 -12.47 18.80 -3.19
CA GLY A 61 -13.69 19.60 -3.07
C GLY A 61 -14.97 18.77 -2.89
N HIS A 62 -14.84 17.51 -2.50
CA HIS A 62 -15.95 16.55 -2.41
C HIS A 62 -15.93 15.80 -1.07
N TYR A 63 -17.12 15.33 -0.66
CA TYR A 63 -17.24 14.36 0.43
C TYR A 63 -16.89 12.97 -0.09
N GLY A 64 -16.27 12.16 0.77
CA GLY A 64 -15.96 10.80 0.40
C GLY A 64 -15.10 10.09 1.44
N PHE A 65 -14.60 8.94 1.00
CA PHE A 65 -13.71 8.10 1.75
C PHE A 65 -12.37 7.95 1.04
N LYS A 66 -11.38 7.53 1.80
CA LYS A 66 -10.07 7.15 1.30
C LYS A 66 -9.76 5.73 1.69
N VAL A 67 -9.13 4.99 0.79
CA VAL A 67 -8.66 3.64 1.03
C VAL A 67 -7.26 3.54 0.48
N GLU A 68 -6.36 3.04 1.31
CA GLU A 68 -5.03 2.64 0.85
C GLU A 68 -5.10 1.25 0.24
N VAL A 69 -4.43 1.08 -0.88
CA VAL A 69 -4.29 -0.19 -1.56
C VAL A 69 -2.81 -0.45 -1.82
N SER A 70 -2.33 -1.62 -1.39
CA SER A 70 -1.02 -2.13 -1.78
C SER A 70 -1.17 -3.13 -2.93
N VAL A 71 -0.43 -2.94 -4.02
CA VAL A 71 -0.60 -3.66 -5.30
C VAL A 71 0.74 -4.17 -5.82
N LEU A 72 0.77 -5.45 -6.18
CA LEU A 72 1.92 -6.08 -6.82
C LEU A 72 2.16 -5.52 -8.23
N PRO A 73 3.36 -5.69 -8.80
CA PRO A 73 3.61 -5.28 -10.20
C PRO A 73 2.70 -5.99 -11.22
N SER A 74 2.14 -7.15 -10.84
CA SER A 74 1.16 -7.89 -11.63
C SER A 74 -0.27 -7.29 -11.60
N GLY A 75 -0.49 -6.21 -10.84
CA GLY A 75 -1.78 -5.53 -10.70
C GLY A 75 -2.72 -6.13 -9.63
N HIS A 76 -2.29 -7.15 -8.89
CA HIS A 76 -3.10 -7.76 -7.84
C HIS A 76 -2.93 -7.01 -6.52
N ALA A 77 -4.04 -6.70 -5.86
CA ALA A 77 -4.03 -6.11 -4.53
C ALA A 77 -3.65 -7.16 -3.48
N ILE A 78 -2.74 -6.78 -2.58
CA ILE A 78 -2.26 -7.60 -1.45
C ILE A 78 -2.64 -7.01 -0.09
N ASN A 79 -3.06 -5.75 -0.06
CA ASN A 79 -3.68 -5.13 1.11
C ASN A 79 -4.66 -4.05 0.67
N VAL A 80 -5.74 -3.93 1.45
CA VAL A 80 -6.75 -2.89 1.33
C VAL A 80 -7.14 -2.50 2.75
N THR A 81 -6.93 -1.24 3.12
CA THR A 81 -7.28 -0.75 4.46
C THR A 81 -8.78 -0.55 4.61
N SER A 82 -9.23 -0.32 5.85
CA SER A 82 -10.60 0.14 6.09
C SER A 82 -10.77 1.57 5.55
N ALA A 83 -11.98 1.89 5.09
CA ALA A 83 -12.29 3.22 4.58
C ALA A 83 -12.08 4.30 5.66
N ALA A 84 -11.15 5.22 5.39
CA ALA A 84 -10.89 6.39 6.19
C ALA A 84 -11.75 7.57 5.71
N PRO A 85 -12.11 8.53 6.58
CA PRO A 85 -12.79 9.75 6.15
C PRO A 85 -11.96 10.57 5.14
N GLY A 86 -12.62 11.21 4.17
CA GLY A 86 -11.98 11.96 3.10
C GLY A 86 -11.10 13.15 3.54
N SER A 87 -11.26 13.64 4.78
CA SER A 87 -10.41 14.70 5.33
C SER A 87 -9.04 14.20 5.83
N ILE A 88 -8.87 12.89 6.02
CA ILE A 88 -7.61 12.33 6.53
C ILE A 88 -6.53 12.44 5.46
N ALA A 89 -5.30 12.81 5.86
CA ALA A 89 -4.16 12.90 4.95
C ALA A 89 -3.71 11.51 4.49
N ASP A 90 -3.25 11.40 3.25
CA ASP A 90 -2.86 10.10 2.66
C ASP A 90 -1.72 9.45 3.46
N ILE A 91 -0.74 10.24 3.89
CA ILE A 91 0.37 9.77 4.75
C ILE A 91 -0.11 9.21 6.10
N ALA A 92 -1.12 9.82 6.73
CA ALA A 92 -1.64 9.34 8.01
C ALA A 92 -2.36 7.99 7.87
N ILE A 93 -2.93 7.70 6.69
CA ILE A 93 -3.51 6.38 6.39
C ILE A 93 -2.38 5.35 6.26
N CYS A 94 -1.30 5.69 5.55
CA CYS A 94 -0.12 4.84 5.40
C CYS A 94 0.59 4.56 6.73
N GLU A 95 0.80 5.59 7.56
CA GLU A 95 1.35 5.42 8.91
C GLU A 95 0.47 4.52 9.78
N SER A 96 -0.86 4.58 9.63
CA SER A 96 -1.76 3.70 10.38
C SER A 96 -1.71 2.22 9.93
N ASN A 97 -1.16 1.95 8.74
CA ASN A 97 -0.99 0.61 8.17
C ASN A 97 0.46 0.11 8.26
N ILE A 98 1.30 0.78 9.05
CA ILE A 98 2.75 0.52 9.13
C ILE A 98 3.08 -0.93 9.50
N ASP A 99 2.30 -1.57 10.36
CA ASP A 99 2.54 -2.95 10.78
C ASP A 99 2.49 -3.92 9.58
N PHE A 100 1.52 -3.73 8.68
CA PHE A 100 1.44 -4.50 7.44
C PHE A 100 2.64 -4.22 6.55
N HIS A 101 3.06 -2.96 6.44
CA HIS A 101 4.20 -2.59 5.60
C HIS A 101 5.51 -3.19 6.11
N VAL A 102 5.78 -3.08 7.41
CA VAL A 102 6.99 -3.62 8.04
C VAL A 102 7.04 -5.14 7.86
N GLU A 103 5.95 -5.85 8.15
CA GLU A 103 5.89 -7.31 7.97
C GLU A 103 6.11 -7.71 6.50
N LYS A 104 5.48 -7.01 5.55
CA LYS A 104 5.50 -7.41 4.15
C LYS A 104 6.77 -7.02 3.39
N LEU A 105 7.49 -6.01 3.87
CA LEU A 105 8.75 -5.54 3.29
C LEU A 105 9.98 -6.24 3.88
N GLU A 106 9.85 -6.98 4.98
CA GLU A 106 10.96 -7.70 5.59
C GLU A 106 11.56 -8.72 4.60
N LYS A 107 12.89 -8.63 4.40
CA LYS A 107 13.65 -9.57 3.60
C LYS A 107 13.77 -10.91 4.33
N THR A 108 13.57 -11.99 3.60
CA THR A 108 13.94 -13.32 4.08
C THR A 108 15.45 -13.54 3.95
N SER A 109 16.01 -14.55 4.63
CA SER A 109 17.44 -14.88 4.49
C SER A 109 17.85 -15.23 3.06
N HIS A 110 16.90 -15.65 2.20
CA HIS A 110 17.15 -15.88 0.79
C HIS A 110 17.27 -14.56 0.00
N ASP A 111 16.45 -13.57 0.37
CA ASP A 111 16.36 -12.26 -0.26
C ASP A 111 17.61 -11.39 -0.03
N GLU A 112 18.34 -11.59 1.07
CA GLU A 112 19.55 -10.82 1.40
C GLU A 112 20.64 -10.89 0.33
N SER A 113 20.68 -12.00 -0.41
CA SER A 113 21.64 -12.23 -1.49
C SER A 113 21.19 -11.68 -2.86
N MET A 114 19.92 -11.27 -2.96
CA MET A 114 19.37 -10.76 -4.22
C MET A 114 19.95 -9.37 -4.51
N LEU A 115 20.23 -9.12 -5.80
CA LEU A 115 20.66 -7.80 -6.25
C LEU A 115 19.54 -6.79 -6.00
N ASP A 116 19.77 -5.98 -4.98
CA ASP A 116 18.93 -4.87 -4.61
C ASP A 116 19.59 -3.58 -5.10
N ALA A 117 18.98 -2.92 -6.08
CA ALA A 117 19.45 -1.65 -6.61
C ALA A 117 18.84 -0.46 -5.84
N ASP A 118 18.39 -0.69 -4.60
CA ASP A 118 17.86 0.34 -3.72
C ASP A 118 18.97 1.34 -3.32
N PRO A 119 18.78 2.65 -3.56
CA PRO A 119 19.67 3.69 -3.03
C PRO A 119 19.85 3.66 -1.50
N LEU A 120 18.88 3.11 -0.76
CA LEU A 120 18.84 3.08 0.71
C LEU A 120 19.23 1.72 1.30
N VAL A 121 19.76 0.79 0.51
CA VAL A 121 20.15 -0.56 0.98
C VAL A 121 21.12 -0.54 2.17
N THR A 122 21.94 0.52 2.33
CA THR A 122 22.85 0.67 3.47
C THR A 122 22.13 1.07 4.76
N GLU A 123 21.01 1.78 4.66
CA GLU A 123 20.22 2.23 5.82
C GLU A 123 19.16 1.18 6.21
N TYR A 124 18.58 0.50 5.21
CA TYR A 124 17.55 -0.53 5.39
C TYR A 124 17.96 -1.85 4.72
N PRO A 125 19.03 -2.52 5.19
CA PRO A 125 19.57 -3.71 4.52
C PRO A 125 18.62 -4.90 4.52
N THR A 126 17.73 -4.99 5.51
CA THR A 126 16.79 -6.10 5.73
C THR A 126 15.38 -5.81 5.24
N ALA A 127 15.16 -4.70 4.53
CA ALA A 127 13.85 -4.35 3.99
C ALA A 127 13.90 -4.15 2.48
N TRP A 128 12.83 -4.53 1.81
CA TRP A 128 12.53 -4.17 0.43
C TRP A 128 11.95 -2.75 0.36
N ALA A 129 11.99 -2.16 -0.83
CA ALA A 129 11.43 -0.82 -1.04
C ALA A 129 9.90 -0.87 -1.15
N LEU A 130 9.27 0.21 -0.70
CA LEU A 130 7.88 0.54 -0.97
C LEU A 130 7.83 1.58 -2.08
N LEU A 131 7.07 1.32 -3.16
CA LEU A 131 6.85 2.30 -4.22
C LEU A 131 5.58 3.10 -3.94
N ALA A 132 5.66 4.43 -3.87
CA ALA A 132 4.53 5.33 -3.60
C ALA A 132 4.48 6.48 -4.62
#